data_AF-H0HNN1-F1
#
_entry.id   AF-H0HNN1-F1
#
_cell.length_a   1.000
_cell.length_b   1.000
_cell.length_c   1.000
_cell.angle_alpha   90.00
_cell.angle_beta   90.00
_cell.angle_gamma   90.00
#
_symmetry.space_group_name_H-M   'P 1'
#
loop_
_entity.id
_entity.type
_entity.pdbx_description
1 polymer ?
#
loop_
_entity_poly.entity_id
_entity_poly.type
_entity_poly.pdbx_seq_one_letter_code
_entity_poly.pdbx_strand_id
1 'polypeptide(L)'
;MNAHDRQLEKRTARLFRNGRSQAVRIPKEFEFEGDEVVITKGQNGKLILEGAKKKPSLLEVLANLEPLSDEEALPEITDDDLLPLDDVEL
;
A
#
# COMPACT_ATOMS: atom_id res chain seq x y z
N MET A 1 -11.22 -31.00 -7.89
CA MET A 1 -9.97 -30.21 -7.78
C MET A 1 -9.69 -30.06 -6.30
N ASN A 2 -8.84 -30.93 -5.76
CA ASN A 2 -8.61 -31.02 -4.33
C ASN A 2 -7.71 -29.86 -3.92
N ALA A 3 -8.29 -28.82 -3.34
CA ALA A 3 -7.56 -27.79 -2.63
C ALA A 3 -6.86 -28.50 -1.47
N HIS A 4 -5.59 -28.84 -1.68
CA HIS A 4 -4.74 -29.46 -0.69
C HIS A 4 -4.91 -28.70 0.64
N ASP A 5 -5.22 -29.48 1.66
CA ASP A 5 -5.04 -29.15 3.07
C ASP A 5 -3.59 -28.67 3.23
N ARG A 6 -3.36 -27.38 3.00
CA ARG A 6 -2.05 -26.75 3.12
C ARG A 6 -1.81 -26.72 4.61
N GLN A 7 -1.21 -27.80 5.12
CA GLN A 7 -0.94 -28.02 6.53
C GLN A 7 -0.43 -26.70 7.13
N LEU A 8 -1.31 -26.03 7.89
CA LEU A 8 -0.99 -24.73 8.45
C LEU A 8 0.20 -24.93 9.40
N GLU A 9 1.36 -24.43 9.02
CA GLU A 9 2.54 -24.50 9.87
C GLU A 9 2.26 -23.70 11.14
N LYS A 10 2.27 -24.39 12.28
CA LYS A 10 2.02 -23.79 13.60
C LYS A 10 3.29 -23.86 14.42
N ARG A 11 3.71 -22.71 14.94
CA ARG A 11 4.78 -22.61 15.94
C ARG A 11 4.30 -21.79 17.12
N THR A 12 4.69 -22.22 18.32
CA THR A 12 4.57 -21.37 19.51
C THR A 12 5.72 -20.38 19.53
N ALA A 13 5.41 -19.09 19.48
CA ALA A 13 6.38 -18.02 19.63
C ALA A 13 6.40 -17.51 21.09
N ARG A 14 7.54 -16.97 21.52
CA ARG A 14 7.64 -16.33 22.84
C ARG A 14 7.15 -14.89 22.77
N LEU A 15 6.36 -14.53 23.77
CA LEU A 15 6.00 -13.15 24.08
C LEU A 15 7.09 -12.52 24.95
N PHE A 16 7.39 -11.25 24.69
CA PHE A 16 8.33 -10.47 25.49
C PHE A 16 7.87 -9.01 25.59
N ARG A 17 8.60 -8.21 26.37
CA ARG A 17 8.33 -6.78 26.56
C ARG A 17 9.31 -5.95 25.74
N ASN A 18 8.81 -4.95 25.02
CA ASN A 18 9.60 -3.91 24.38
C ASN A 18 9.20 -2.56 25.00
N GLY A 19 9.89 -2.17 26.07
CA GLY A 19 9.50 -1.03 26.90
C GLY A 19 8.07 -1.17 27.47
N ARG A 20 7.18 -0.26 27.07
CA ARG A 20 5.76 -0.25 27.52
C ARG A 20 4.85 -1.16 26.70
N SER A 21 5.32 -1.73 25.58
CA SER A 21 4.53 -2.62 24.72
C SER A 21 4.88 -4.10 24.91
N GLN A 22 3.96 -4.97 24.49
CA GLN A 22 4.19 -6.40 24.33
C GLN A 22 4.61 -6.67 22.88
N ALA A 23 5.53 -7.60 22.69
CA ALA A 23 6.02 -8.02 21.39
C ALA A 23 6.07 -9.54 21.27
N VAL A 24 5.95 -10.04 20.04
CA VAL A 24 6.12 -11.45 19.68
C VAL A 24 7.38 -11.56 18.83
N ARG A 25 8.24 -12.56 19.10
CA ARG A 25 9.33 -12.88 18.17
C ARG A 25 8.76 -13.71 17.03
N ILE A 26 8.79 -13.17 15.81
CA ILE A 26 8.38 -13.88 14.61
C ILE A 26 9.52 -14.84 14.19
N PRO A 27 9.28 -16.17 14.12
CA PRO A 27 10.26 -17.11 13.58
C PRO A 27 10.56 -16.82 12.11
N LYS A 28 11.76 -17.21 11.64
CA LYS A 28 12.24 -16.90 10.28
C LYS A 28 11.31 -17.42 9.18
N GLU A 29 10.68 -18.57 9.40
CA GLU A 29 9.72 -19.16 8.46
C GLU A 29 8.41 -18.34 8.31
N PHE A 30 8.13 -17.41 9.22
CA PHE A 30 6.95 -16.53 9.18
C PHE A 30 7.32 -15.04 8.99
N GLU A 31 8.57 -14.75 8.62
CA GLU A 31 9.05 -13.39 8.41
C GLU A 31 8.31 -12.72 7.22
N PHE A 32 7.91 -11.46 7.40
CA PHE A 32 7.31 -10.67 6.31
C PHE A 32 8.41 -10.05 5.44
N GLU A 33 8.14 -9.86 4.15
CA GLU A 33 9.09 -9.21 3.23
C GLU A 33 9.28 -7.70 3.54
N GLY A 34 8.37 -7.09 4.29
CA GLY A 34 8.39 -5.68 4.67
C GLY A 34 8.69 -5.43 6.15
N ASP A 35 8.80 -4.16 6.51
CA ASP A 35 9.06 -3.67 7.88
C ASP A 35 7.77 -3.29 8.64
N GLU A 36 6.64 -3.20 7.94
CA GLU A 36 5.34 -2.86 8.51
C GLU A 36 4.31 -3.99 8.33
N VAL A 37 3.41 -4.09 9.31
CA VAL A 37 2.27 -5.02 9.29
C VAL A 37 1.01 -4.33 9.78
N VAL A 38 -0.13 -4.72 9.20
CA VAL A 38 -1.44 -4.34 9.69
C VAL A 38 -1.90 -5.39 10.69
N ILE A 39 -2.33 -4.96 11.87
CA ILE A 39 -2.82 -5.84 12.94
C ILE A 39 -4.32 -5.65 13.10
N THR A 40 -5.07 -6.72 12.87
CA THR A 40 -6.53 -6.75 13.07
C THR A 40 -6.89 -7.64 14.25
N LYS A 41 -7.69 -7.12 15.19
CA LYS A 41 -8.22 -7.90 16.31
C LYS A 41 -9.53 -8.57 15.89
N GLY A 42 -9.47 -9.88 15.70
CA GLY A 42 -10.63 -10.71 15.39
C GLY A 42 -11.39 -11.16 16.65
N GLN A 43 -12.32 -12.10 16.44
CA GLN A 43 -13.10 -12.71 17.52
C GLN A 43 -12.20 -13.56 18.44
N ASN A 44 -12.65 -13.76 19.69
CA ASN A 44 -12.00 -14.62 20.68
C ASN A 44 -10.52 -14.27 20.96
N GLY A 45 -10.15 -13.00 20.83
CA GLY A 45 -8.79 -12.53 21.10
C GLY A 45 -7.75 -12.93 20.05
N LYS A 46 -8.19 -13.43 18.88
CA LYS A 46 -7.30 -13.72 17.76
C LYS A 46 -6.74 -12.41 17.18
N LEU A 47 -5.43 -12.34 17.01
CA LEU A 47 -4.78 -11.29 16.22
C LEU A 47 -4.48 -11.85 14.83
N ILE A 48 -4.79 -11.06 13.80
CA ILE A 48 -4.48 -11.35 12.40
C ILE A 48 -3.45 -10.30 11.98
N LEU A 49 -2.32 -10.76 11.46
CA LEU A 49 -1.25 -9.90 10.97
C LEU A 49 -1.15 -10.07 9.46
N GLU A 50 -1.18 -8.96 8.74
CA GLU A 50 -1.05 -8.91 7.29
C GLU A 50 0.14 -8.00 6.94
N GLY A 51 0.94 -8.38 5.94
CA GLY A 51 2.03 -7.51 5.48
C GLY A 51 1.46 -6.18 5.00
N ALA A 52 2.04 -5.06 5.44
CA ALA A 52 1.59 -3.77 4.97
C ALA A 52 1.78 -3.67 3.46
N LYS A 53 0.70 -3.34 2.74
CA LYS A 53 0.82 -3.02 1.32
C LYS A 53 1.69 -1.78 1.22
N LYS A 54 2.76 -1.86 0.42
CA LYS A 54 3.51 -0.67 0.03
C LYS A 54 2.51 0.31 -0.58
N LYS A 55 2.54 1.56 -0.13
CA LYS A 55 1.83 2.63 -0.85
C LYS A 55 2.38 2.62 -2.28
N PRO A 56 1.50 2.68 -3.29
CA PRO A 56 1.98 2.72 -4.66
C PRO A 56 2.90 3.93 -4.81
N SER A 57 4.04 3.72 -5.44
CA SER A 57 4.92 4.80 -5.86
C SER A 57 4.17 5.76 -6.78
N LEU A 58 4.61 7.02 -6.87
CA LEU A 58 4.03 7.97 -7.82
C LEU A 58 4.01 7.41 -9.25
N LEU A 59 5.06 6.66 -9.64
CA LEU A 59 5.12 5.99 -10.94
C LEU A 59 4.01 4.94 -11.11
N GLU A 60 3.79 4.08 -10.11
CA GLU A 60 2.70 3.09 -10.15
C GLU A 60 1.33 3.76 -10.18
N VAL A 61 1.15 4.87 -9.46
CA VAL A 61 -0.10 5.64 -9.53
C VAL A 61 -0.33 6.16 -10.94
N LEU A 62 0.66 6.86 -11.51
CA LEU A 62 0.56 7.45 -12.84
C LEU A 62 0.36 6.39 -13.94
N ALA A 63 1.01 5.23 -13.84
CA ALA A 63 0.86 4.14 -14.78
C ALA A 63 -0.53 3.48 -14.77
N ASN A 64 -1.29 3.63 -13.67
CA ASN A 64 -2.64 3.08 -13.54
C ASN A 64 -3.74 4.16 -13.63
N LEU A 65 -3.42 5.40 -14.02
CA LEU A 65 -4.43 6.43 -14.27
C LEU A 65 -5.20 6.10 -15.54
N GLU A 66 -6.53 6.14 -15.45
CA GLU A 66 -7.42 6.04 -16.59
C GLU A 66 -7.55 7.41 -17.28
N PRO A 67 -7.71 7.45 -18.62
CA PRO A 67 -8.04 8.69 -19.32
C PRO A 67 -9.34 9.29 -18.76
N LEU A 68 -9.42 10.63 -18.75
CA LEU A 68 -10.65 11.33 -18.41
C LEU A 68 -11.76 10.94 -19.38
N SER A 69 -12.98 10.84 -18.85
CA SER A 69 -14.18 10.69 -19.66
C SER A 69 -14.44 11.95 -20.50
N ASP A 70 -15.25 11.84 -21.56
CA ASP A 70 -15.63 12.99 -22.38
C ASP A 70 -16.37 14.07 -21.57
N GLU A 71 -17.08 13.68 -20.50
CA GLU A 71 -17.79 14.60 -19.60
C GLU A 71 -16.87 15.34 -18.61
N GLU A 72 -15.70 14.76 -18.31
CA GLU A 72 -14.66 15.35 -17.46
C GLU A 72 -13.52 15.97 -18.29
N ALA A 73 -13.62 15.92 -19.62
CA ALA A 73 -12.62 16.48 -20.51
C ALA A 73 -12.45 17.97 -20.26
N LEU A 74 -11.20 18.43 -20.28
CA LEU A 74 -10.90 19.84 -20.22
C LEU A 74 -11.46 20.54 -21.46
N PRO A 75 -11.96 21.78 -21.33
CA PRO A 75 -12.42 22.55 -22.48
C PRO A 75 -11.28 22.74 -23.49
N GLU A 76 -11.65 22.93 -24.75
CA GLU A 76 -10.69 23.29 -25.80
C GLU A 76 -10.00 24.61 -25.39
N ILE A 77 -8.67 24.55 -25.24
CA ILE A 77 -7.86 25.72 -24.93
C ILE A 77 -7.56 26.40 -26.26
N THR A 78 -8.10 27.59 -26.46
CA THR A 78 -7.75 28.46 -27.59
C THR A 78 -6.80 29.56 -27.14
N ASP A 79 -6.04 30.10 -28.09
CA ASP A 79 -5.07 31.17 -27.84
C ASP A 79 -5.72 32.57 -27.81
N ASP A 80 -7.05 32.64 -27.90
CA ASP A 80 -7.81 33.89 -28.09
C ASP A 80 -7.68 34.87 -26.91
N ASP A 81 -7.47 34.33 -25.70
CA ASP A 81 -7.33 35.08 -24.45
C ASP A 81 -5.88 35.14 -23.94
N LEU A 82 -4.90 34.69 -24.75
CA LEU A 82 -3.50 34.75 -24.34
C LEU A 82 -2.98 36.19 -24.33
N LEU A 83 -2.22 36.50 -23.29
CA LEU A 83 -1.42 37.70 -23.25
C LEU A 83 -0.28 37.59 -24.28
N PRO A 84 0.21 38.74 -24.81
CA PRO A 84 1.43 38.74 -25.62
C PRO A 84 2.57 38.06 -24.85
N LEU A 85 3.44 37.35 -25.58
CA LEU A 85 4.64 36.75 -25.01
C LEU A 85 5.49 37.84 -24.35
N ASP A 86 6.08 37.50 -23.21
CA ASP A 86 7.12 38.34 -22.61
C ASP A 86 8.30 38.47 -23.57
N ASP A 87 8.90 39.66 -23.61
CA ASP A 87 10.13 39.87 -24.38
C ASP A 87 11.24 38.94 -23.85
N VAL A 88 11.93 38.25 -24.76
CA VAL A 88 13.08 37.42 -24.41
C VAL A 88 14.32 38.31 -24.33
N GLU A 89 14.81 38.58 -23.12
CA GLU A 89 16.13 39.19 -22.93
C GLU A 89 17.21 38.14 -23.22
N LEU A 90 17.89 38.28 -24.37
CA LEU A 90 19.03 37.46 -24.80
C LEU A 90 20.38 38.13 -24.46
#